data_AF-A0A0J8JQR9-F1
#
_entry.id   AF-A0A0J8JQR9-F1
#
_cell.length_a   1.000
_cell.length_b   1.000
_cell.length_c   1.000
_cell.angle_alpha   90.00
_cell.angle_beta   90.00
_cell.angle_gamma   90.00
#
_symmetry.space_group_name_H-M   'P 1'
#
loop_
_entity.id
_entity.type
_entity.pdbx_description
1 polymer ?
#
loop_
_entity_poly.entity_id
_entity_poly.type
_entity_poly.pdbx_seq_one_letter_code
_entity_poly.pdbx_strand_id
1 'polypeptide(L)'
;MRLLSELQTYIQKQYSAYGYVVLKQFFNSNERLPIYTELMDFQQNWLKDNFEVYLAGAVNSAYLTSTQHLNEASRETLFNLIASNKIMQLVQSLIPKSPCFLNTQLFFDPLNPDQKNYWHRDPQYHISLVEQQAALTGPNVIHFRLALKNERGIELVPKSHIKWDSTEELEVRLSQNGKQHHQPLSTGKVIALDAGDLLIFSANMIHRGLYGLDRLALDILFCDPAPEVLKFIQLDCLPNTEQLAQLEDASAFENSLRFIHN
;
A
#
# COMPACT_ATOMS: atom_id res chain seq x y z
N MET A 1 -11.75 -22.93 -10.44
CA MET A 1 -10.81 -23.56 -9.48
C MET A 1 -9.38 -23.62 -10.00
N ARG A 2 -9.09 -24.31 -11.12
CA ARG A 2 -7.70 -24.48 -11.64
C ARG A 2 -6.97 -23.17 -12.01
N LEU A 3 -7.66 -22.22 -12.65
CA LEU A 3 -7.09 -20.90 -13.01
C LEU A 3 -6.74 -20.04 -11.78
N LEU A 4 -7.55 -20.14 -10.72
CA LEU A 4 -7.32 -19.39 -9.47
C LEU A 4 -6.10 -19.94 -8.73
N SER A 5 -5.97 -21.27 -8.61
CA SER A 5 -4.81 -21.90 -7.97
C SER A 5 -3.50 -21.62 -8.72
N GLU A 6 -3.55 -21.56 -10.06
CA GLU A 6 -2.39 -21.19 -10.88
C GLU A 6 -1.99 -19.73 -10.67
N LEU A 7 -2.96 -18.81 -10.60
CA LEU A 7 -2.72 -17.40 -10.31
C LEU A 7 -2.12 -17.19 -8.91
N GLN A 8 -2.68 -17.83 -7.87
CA GLN A 8 -2.16 -17.75 -6.50
C GLN A 8 -0.72 -18.29 -6.41
N THR A 9 -0.46 -19.43 -7.04
CA THR A 9 0.90 -20.01 -7.09
C THR A 9 1.88 -19.08 -7.81
N TYR A 10 1.46 -18.47 -8.92
CA TYR A 10 2.27 -17.48 -9.64
C TYR A 10 2.59 -16.26 -8.75
N ILE A 11 1.57 -15.69 -8.12
CA ILE A 11 1.69 -14.51 -7.23
C ILE A 11 2.65 -14.81 -6.08
N GLN A 12 2.44 -15.92 -5.38
CA GLN A 12 3.29 -16.33 -4.26
C GLN A 12 4.75 -16.50 -4.71
N LYS A 13 4.97 -17.14 -5.87
CA LYS A 13 6.31 -17.36 -6.42
C LYS A 13 6.99 -16.03 -6.80
N GLN A 14 6.30 -15.12 -7.48
CA GLN A 14 6.85 -13.82 -7.88
C GLN A 14 7.15 -12.95 -6.66
N TYR A 15 6.18 -12.83 -5.75
CA TYR A 15 6.32 -12.05 -4.54
C TYR A 15 7.46 -12.58 -3.66
N SER A 16 7.54 -13.89 -3.42
CA SER A 16 8.63 -14.48 -2.63
C SER A 16 9.99 -14.24 -3.28
N ALA A 17 10.08 -14.36 -4.61
CA ALA A 17 11.33 -14.23 -5.34
C ALA A 17 11.83 -12.79 -5.50
N TYR A 18 10.93 -11.81 -5.58
CA TYR A 18 11.28 -10.43 -5.96
C TYR A 18 10.77 -9.34 -5.02
N GLY A 19 9.84 -9.67 -4.12
CA GLY A 19 9.18 -8.75 -3.19
C GLY A 19 7.95 -8.07 -3.75
N TYR A 20 7.65 -8.29 -5.04
CA TYR A 20 6.52 -7.66 -5.72
C TYR A 20 5.96 -8.52 -6.86
N VAL A 21 4.74 -8.22 -7.28
CA VAL A 21 4.09 -8.76 -8.48
C VAL A 21 3.10 -7.74 -9.06
N VAL A 22 3.00 -7.68 -10.39
CA VAL A 22 2.03 -6.83 -11.10
C VAL A 22 0.98 -7.69 -11.75
N LEU A 23 -0.29 -7.36 -11.53
CA LEU A 23 -1.44 -7.93 -12.20
C LEU A 23 -2.03 -6.86 -13.12
N LYS A 24 -1.84 -7.04 -14.43
CA LYS A 24 -2.28 -6.07 -15.44
C LYS A 24 -3.80 -6.12 -15.63
N GLN A 25 -4.44 -4.96 -15.71
CA GLN A 25 -5.89 -4.81 -15.90
C GLN A 25 -6.70 -5.69 -14.94
N PHE A 26 -6.22 -5.80 -13.70
CA PHE A 26 -6.84 -6.64 -12.69
C PHE A 26 -8.24 -6.14 -12.33
N PHE A 27 -8.43 -4.82 -12.30
CA PHE A 27 -9.73 -4.17 -12.19
C PHE A 27 -10.12 -3.52 -13.52
N ASN A 28 -11.32 -3.84 -14.00
CA ASN A 28 -11.87 -3.16 -15.16
C ASN A 28 -12.50 -1.81 -14.77
N SER A 29 -12.89 -1.01 -15.77
CA SER A 29 -13.46 0.33 -15.54
C SER A 29 -14.73 0.32 -14.68
N ASN A 30 -15.59 -0.70 -14.79
CA ASN A 30 -16.83 -0.77 -14.01
C ASN A 30 -16.56 -1.05 -12.52
N GLU A 31 -15.53 -1.85 -12.23
CA GLU A 31 -15.10 -2.11 -10.85
C GLU A 31 -14.35 -0.92 -10.26
N ARG A 32 -13.56 -0.22 -11.08
CA ARG A 32 -12.70 0.89 -10.64
C ARG A 32 -13.46 2.20 -10.44
N LEU A 33 -14.46 2.49 -11.27
CA LEU A 33 -15.12 3.80 -11.30
C LEU A 33 -15.81 4.18 -9.98
N PRO A 34 -16.55 3.27 -9.30
CA PRO A 34 -17.14 3.59 -7.99
C PRO A 34 -16.04 3.95 -6.97
N ILE A 35 -14.96 3.17 -6.92
CA ILE A 35 -13.82 3.41 -6.02
C ILE A 35 -13.17 4.76 -6.31
N TYR A 36 -12.97 5.08 -7.60
CA TYR A 36 -12.43 6.36 -8.02
C TYR A 36 -13.29 7.53 -7.54
N THR A 37 -14.62 7.43 -7.68
CA THR A 37 -15.55 8.48 -7.24
C THR A 37 -15.43 8.72 -5.74
N GLU A 38 -15.48 7.67 -4.91
CA GLU A 38 -15.38 7.85 -3.46
C GLU A 38 -14.03 8.44 -3.04
N LEU A 39 -12.94 8.06 -3.72
CA LEU A 39 -11.61 8.57 -3.39
C LEU A 39 -11.36 9.99 -3.86
N MET A 40 -12.06 10.46 -4.89
CA MET A 40 -12.08 11.87 -5.26
C MET A 40 -12.79 12.70 -4.19
N ASP A 41 -13.90 12.21 -3.64
CA ASP A 41 -14.61 12.88 -2.54
C ASP A 41 -13.76 12.90 -1.27
N PHE A 42 -13.12 11.77 -0.92
CA PHE A 42 -12.13 11.72 0.14
C PHE A 42 -11.04 12.77 -0.07
N GLN A 43 -10.42 12.82 -1.25
CA GLN A 43 -9.31 13.74 -1.53
C GLN A 43 -9.72 15.20 -1.38
N GLN A 44 -10.91 15.57 -1.90
CA GLN A 44 -11.43 16.93 -1.76
C GLN A 44 -11.65 17.31 -0.29
N ASN A 45 -12.19 16.41 0.53
CA ASN A 45 -12.40 16.66 1.95
C ASN A 45 -11.08 16.69 2.72
N TRP A 46 -10.17 15.76 2.44
CA TRP A 46 -8.84 15.74 3.04
C TRP A 46 -8.06 17.02 2.75
N LEU A 47 -8.12 17.55 1.52
CA LEU A 47 -7.46 18.79 1.13
C LEU A 47 -8.00 20.03 1.86
N LYS A 48 -9.28 20.07 2.23
CA LYS A 48 -9.85 21.19 3.01
C LYS A 48 -9.18 21.29 4.38
N ASP A 49 -8.94 20.15 5.02
CA ASP A 49 -8.35 20.07 6.36
C ASP A 49 -6.81 20.09 6.34
N ASN A 50 -6.20 19.62 5.25
CA ASN A 50 -4.75 19.36 5.18
C ASN A 50 -4.05 20.18 4.08
N PHE A 51 -4.62 21.30 3.67
CA PHE A 51 -4.05 22.12 2.58
C PHE A 51 -2.60 22.56 2.87
N GLU A 52 -2.28 22.93 4.11
CA GLU A 52 -0.91 23.31 4.50
C GLU A 52 0.07 22.14 4.38
N VAL A 53 -0.38 20.93 4.74
CA VAL A 53 0.42 19.70 4.62
C VAL A 53 0.65 19.35 3.15
N TYR A 54 -0.38 19.52 2.31
CA TYR A 54 -0.26 19.37 0.87
C TYR A 54 0.69 20.39 0.25
N LEU A 55 0.57 21.67 0.65
CA LEU A 55 1.46 22.75 0.24
C LEU A 55 2.92 22.49 0.65
N ALA A 56 3.13 21.87 1.81
CA ALA A 56 4.45 21.46 2.31
C ALA A 56 5.04 20.24 1.58
N GLY A 57 4.32 19.65 0.63
CA GLY A 57 4.82 18.60 -0.24
C GLY A 57 4.30 17.20 0.07
N ALA A 58 3.13 17.07 0.69
CA ALA A 58 2.52 15.75 0.86
C ALA A 58 2.26 15.08 -0.50
N VAL A 59 2.52 13.77 -0.54
CA VAL A 59 2.36 12.92 -1.74
C VAL A 59 1.39 11.77 -1.50
N ASN A 60 0.86 11.68 -0.29
CA ASN A 60 -0.17 10.74 0.10
C ASN A 60 -0.98 11.26 1.29
N SER A 61 -2.09 10.58 1.50
CA SER A 61 -2.91 10.61 2.71
C SER A 61 -3.18 9.18 3.17
N ALA A 62 -3.59 9.00 4.42
CA ALA A 62 -3.77 7.69 5.04
C ALA A 62 -5.12 7.60 5.77
N TYR A 63 -5.49 6.39 6.18
CA TYR A 63 -6.69 6.10 6.97
C TYR A 63 -7.98 6.50 6.25
N LEU A 64 -8.10 6.13 4.97
CA LEU A 64 -9.22 6.56 4.11
C LEU A 64 -10.57 6.03 4.60
N THR A 65 -10.59 4.89 5.29
CA THR A 65 -11.80 4.29 5.87
C THR A 65 -12.16 4.85 7.25
N SER A 66 -11.43 5.87 7.74
CA SER A 66 -11.80 6.60 8.96
C SER A 66 -13.14 7.32 8.81
N THR A 67 -13.71 7.77 9.92
CA THR A 67 -14.97 8.54 9.93
C THR A 67 -14.79 10.01 9.53
N GLN A 68 -13.57 10.45 9.20
CA GLN A 68 -13.26 11.88 9.08
C GLN A 68 -13.65 12.47 7.72
N HIS A 69 -13.26 11.83 6.61
CA HIS A 69 -13.34 12.43 5.27
C HIS A 69 -14.32 11.72 4.32
N LEU A 70 -14.87 10.58 4.71
CA LEU A 70 -15.90 9.84 3.98
C LEU A 70 -17.16 9.68 4.81
N ASN A 71 -18.31 9.70 4.13
CA ASN A 71 -19.58 9.30 4.71
C ASN A 71 -19.68 7.75 4.81
N GLU A 72 -20.70 7.25 5.50
CA GLU A 72 -20.87 5.81 5.73
C GLU A 72 -21.01 4.99 4.44
N ALA A 73 -21.75 5.47 3.44
CA ALA A 73 -21.91 4.77 2.17
C ALA A 73 -20.60 4.70 1.38
N SER A 74 -19.82 5.78 1.37
CA SER A 74 -18.48 5.81 0.76
C SER A 74 -17.52 4.84 1.46
N ARG A 75 -17.57 4.78 2.80
CA ARG A 75 -16.79 3.81 3.59
C ARG A 75 -17.19 2.37 3.29
N GLU A 76 -18.49 2.11 3.17
CA GLU A 76 -19.03 0.79 2.80
C GLU A 76 -18.53 0.34 1.42
N THR A 77 -18.47 1.23 0.44
CA THR A 77 -17.85 0.95 -0.88
C THR A 77 -16.39 0.49 -0.74
N LEU A 78 -15.60 1.15 0.11
CA LEU A 78 -14.21 0.73 0.36
C LEU A 78 -14.13 -0.58 1.15
N PHE A 79 -14.97 -0.79 2.15
CA PHE A 79 -15.00 -2.06 2.90
C PHE A 79 -15.36 -3.23 1.98
N ASN A 80 -16.34 -3.06 1.09
CA ASN A 80 -16.72 -4.06 0.10
C ASN A 80 -15.58 -4.37 -0.89
N LEU A 81 -14.80 -3.37 -1.30
CA LEU A 81 -13.58 -3.60 -2.10
C LEU A 81 -12.55 -4.43 -1.34
N ILE A 82 -12.20 -4.00 -0.12
CA ILE A 82 -11.13 -4.59 0.71
C ILE A 82 -11.48 -6.04 1.06
N ALA A 83 -12.73 -6.29 1.43
CA ALA A 83 -13.25 -7.60 1.81
C ALA A 83 -13.83 -8.40 0.64
N SER A 84 -13.62 -7.96 -0.61
CA SER A 84 -14.05 -8.75 -1.77
C SER A 84 -13.26 -10.06 -1.85
N ASN A 85 -13.89 -11.14 -2.27
CA ASN A 85 -13.20 -12.41 -2.54
C ASN A 85 -12.04 -12.22 -3.52
N LYS A 86 -12.18 -11.28 -4.45
CA LYS A 86 -11.16 -10.93 -5.43
C LYS A 86 -9.86 -10.43 -4.79
N ILE A 87 -9.93 -9.61 -3.75
CA ILE A 87 -8.76 -9.16 -2.97
C ILE A 87 -8.35 -10.23 -1.96
N MET A 88 -9.32 -10.77 -1.20
CA MET A 88 -9.03 -11.67 -0.08
C MET A 88 -8.39 -13.00 -0.50
N GLN A 89 -8.70 -13.52 -1.69
CA GLN A 89 -8.01 -14.69 -2.23
C GLN A 89 -6.52 -14.43 -2.52
N LEU A 90 -6.14 -13.19 -2.85
CA LEU A 90 -4.75 -12.80 -3.02
C LEU A 90 -4.06 -12.61 -1.66
N VAL A 91 -4.75 -11.95 -0.72
CA VAL A 91 -4.27 -11.74 0.65
C VAL A 91 -3.98 -13.08 1.33
N GLN A 92 -4.91 -14.02 1.31
CA GLN A 92 -4.74 -15.35 1.90
C GLN A 92 -3.59 -16.16 1.26
N SER A 93 -3.28 -15.91 -0.01
CA SER A 93 -2.15 -16.58 -0.69
C SER A 93 -0.78 -16.04 -0.26
N LEU A 94 -0.73 -14.79 0.21
CA LEU A 94 0.50 -14.10 0.62
C LEU A 94 0.70 -14.10 2.14
N ILE A 95 -0.40 -14.02 2.91
CA ILE A 95 -0.45 -14.04 4.36
C ILE A 95 -1.42 -15.15 4.78
N PRO A 96 -0.97 -16.43 4.80
CA PRO A 96 -1.85 -17.57 5.02
C PRO A 96 -2.29 -17.73 6.48
N LYS A 97 -1.66 -17.02 7.42
CA LYS A 97 -1.94 -17.13 8.86
C LYS A 97 -2.57 -15.84 9.37
N SER A 98 -3.90 -15.82 9.38
CA SER A 98 -4.70 -14.74 9.97
C SER A 98 -4.30 -13.33 9.49
N PRO A 99 -4.44 -13.04 8.18
CA PRO A 99 -4.15 -11.71 7.65
C PRO A 99 -4.95 -10.65 8.40
N CYS A 100 -4.34 -9.52 8.70
CA CYS A 100 -4.99 -8.38 9.32
C CYS A 100 -5.04 -7.21 8.32
N PHE A 101 -6.18 -6.53 8.24
CA PHE A 101 -6.25 -5.22 7.58
C PHE A 101 -5.55 -4.17 8.44
N LEU A 102 -4.61 -3.43 7.85
CA LEU A 102 -3.82 -2.43 8.55
C LEU A 102 -4.43 -1.03 8.41
N ASN A 103 -4.42 -0.50 7.19
CA ASN A 103 -5.05 0.77 6.82
C ASN A 103 -5.13 0.87 5.29
N THR A 104 -5.59 2.03 4.83
CA THR A 104 -5.59 2.44 3.42
C THR A 104 -4.83 3.75 3.25
N GLN A 105 -4.30 3.98 2.06
CA GLN A 105 -3.60 5.20 1.70
C GLN A 105 -3.97 5.65 0.28
N LEU A 106 -4.07 6.96 0.06
CA LEU A 106 -4.26 7.56 -1.27
C LEU A 106 -2.98 8.26 -1.68
N PHE A 107 -2.40 7.89 -2.81
CA PHE A 107 -1.21 8.53 -3.35
C PHE A 107 -1.58 9.46 -4.51
N PHE A 108 -1.01 10.67 -4.49
CA PHE A 108 -1.25 11.72 -5.48
C PHE A 108 0.03 12.50 -5.79
N ASP A 109 0.03 13.28 -6.86
CA ASP A 109 1.19 14.12 -7.20
C ASP A 109 1.39 15.25 -6.17
N PRO A 110 2.64 15.62 -5.85
CA PRO A 110 2.89 16.79 -5.02
C PRO A 110 2.42 18.07 -5.73
N LEU A 111 2.04 19.08 -4.95
CA LEU A 111 1.63 20.37 -5.50
C LEU A 111 2.78 21.06 -6.27
N ASN A 112 4.02 20.93 -5.78
CA ASN A 112 5.20 21.45 -6.45
C ASN A 112 5.71 20.43 -7.50
N PRO A 113 5.65 20.74 -8.82
CA PRO A 113 6.09 19.82 -9.87
C PRO A 113 7.60 19.55 -9.85
N ASP A 114 8.40 20.40 -9.20
CA ASP A 114 9.85 20.23 -9.07
C ASP A 114 10.25 19.39 -7.85
N GLN A 115 9.28 19.02 -7.00
CA GLN A 115 9.53 18.19 -5.83
C GLN A 115 10.16 16.85 -6.24
N LYS A 116 11.28 16.52 -5.59
CA LYS A 116 12.00 15.28 -5.88
C LYS A 116 11.34 14.10 -5.18
N ASN A 117 11.30 12.97 -5.88
CA ASN A 117 10.93 11.70 -5.25
C ASN A 117 12.06 11.22 -4.33
N TYR A 118 11.78 10.31 -3.42
CA TYR A 118 12.76 9.86 -2.45
C TYR A 118 12.68 8.36 -2.25
N TRP A 119 13.83 7.70 -2.31
CA TRP A 119 13.97 6.30 -1.93
C TRP A 119 13.72 6.15 -0.43
N HIS A 120 12.97 5.12 -0.07
CA HIS A 120 12.70 4.75 1.32
C HIS A 120 12.36 3.26 1.42
N ARG A 121 12.33 2.76 2.66
CA ARG A 121 11.57 1.59 3.06
C ARG A 121 10.49 2.11 4.02
N ASP A 122 9.27 1.59 4.01
CA ASP A 122 8.21 2.17 4.86
C ASP A 122 8.53 2.17 6.35
N PRO A 123 9.17 1.12 6.93
CA PRO A 123 9.54 1.14 8.34
C PRO A 123 10.55 2.24 8.72
N GLN A 124 11.25 2.84 7.74
CA GLN A 124 12.29 3.85 7.98
C GLN A 124 11.81 5.03 8.83
N TYR A 125 10.52 5.36 8.77
CA TYR A 125 9.93 6.48 9.50
C TYR A 125 9.51 6.14 10.94
N HIS A 126 9.59 4.87 11.34
CA HIS A 126 9.06 4.39 12.61
C HIS A 126 10.06 3.64 13.48
N ILE A 127 11.15 3.14 12.88
CA ILE A 127 12.14 2.30 13.56
C ILE A 127 13.58 2.63 13.13
N SER A 128 14.54 2.32 14.01
CA SER A 128 15.97 2.54 13.79
C SER A 128 16.53 1.68 12.64
N LEU A 129 17.74 1.99 12.18
CA LEU A 129 18.37 1.23 11.08
C LEU A 129 18.58 -0.25 11.41
N VAL A 130 18.96 -0.55 12.66
CA VAL A 130 19.15 -1.92 13.14
C VAL A 130 17.82 -2.68 13.14
N GLU A 131 16.75 -2.02 13.60
CA GLU A 131 15.41 -2.60 13.57
C GLU A 131 14.89 -2.78 12.14
N GLN A 132 15.18 -1.86 11.21
CA GLN A 132 14.86 -2.03 9.79
C GLN A 132 15.51 -3.30 9.21
N GLN A 133 16.76 -3.59 9.59
CA GLN A 133 17.44 -4.80 9.14
C GLN A 133 16.82 -6.06 9.73
N ALA A 134 16.45 -6.02 11.02
CA ALA A 134 15.76 -7.13 11.67
C ALA A 134 14.36 -7.38 11.06
N ALA A 135 13.64 -6.32 10.70
CA ALA A 135 12.30 -6.39 10.11
C ALA A 135 12.24 -7.14 8.77
N LEU A 136 13.35 -7.30 8.05
CA LEU A 136 13.40 -8.09 6.81
C LEU A 136 13.11 -9.58 7.00
N THR A 137 13.23 -10.06 8.24
CA THR A 137 12.89 -11.43 8.64
C THR A 137 11.66 -11.51 9.56
N GLY A 138 11.06 -10.35 9.83
CA GLY A 138 9.95 -10.19 10.75
C GLY A 138 8.58 -10.26 10.06
N PRO A 139 7.53 -9.74 10.74
CA PRO A 139 6.18 -9.67 10.21
C PRO A 139 6.12 -8.94 8.87
N ASN A 140 5.28 -9.44 7.96
CA ASN A 140 5.06 -8.82 6.67
C ASN A 140 4.02 -7.71 6.78
N VAL A 141 4.30 -6.60 6.10
CA VAL A 141 3.30 -5.61 5.68
C VAL A 141 3.34 -5.57 4.16
N ILE A 142 2.17 -5.70 3.53
CA ILE A 142 2.01 -5.85 2.09
C ILE A 142 1.07 -4.75 1.59
N HIS A 143 1.54 -4.01 0.61
CA HIS A 143 0.77 -3.02 -0.12
C HIS A 143 0.06 -3.68 -1.30
N PHE A 144 -1.22 -3.40 -1.43
CA PHE A 144 -2.02 -3.68 -2.61
C PHE A 144 -2.35 -2.35 -3.27
N ARG A 145 -1.51 -1.92 -4.21
CA ARG A 145 -1.63 -0.65 -4.93
C ARG A 145 -2.46 -0.81 -6.18
N LEU A 146 -3.67 -0.27 -6.15
CA LEU A 146 -4.57 -0.14 -7.29
C LEU A 146 -4.35 1.21 -7.98
N ALA A 147 -3.88 1.18 -9.23
CA ALA A 147 -3.79 2.38 -10.05
C ALA A 147 -5.18 2.84 -10.50
N LEU A 148 -5.62 4.01 -10.04
CA LEU A 148 -6.94 4.57 -10.39
C LEU A 148 -6.89 5.40 -11.67
N LYS A 149 -5.71 5.94 -11.99
CA LYS A 149 -5.34 6.59 -13.25
C LYS A 149 -4.05 5.95 -13.76
N ASN A 150 -3.71 6.20 -15.02
CA ASN A 150 -2.38 5.85 -15.53
C ASN A 150 -1.32 6.61 -14.73
N GLU A 151 -0.29 5.93 -14.27
CA GLU A 151 0.80 6.54 -13.52
C GLU A 151 2.16 6.14 -14.05
N ARG A 152 3.15 7.02 -13.86
CA ARG A 152 4.55 6.66 -14.09
C ARG A 152 4.98 5.50 -13.19
N GLY A 153 4.26 5.32 -12.08
CA GLY A 153 4.30 4.15 -11.22
C GLY A 153 5.31 4.27 -10.09
N ILE A 154 5.92 3.15 -9.73
CA ILE A 154 6.87 3.04 -8.63
C ILE A 154 8.20 2.56 -9.20
N GLU A 155 9.30 3.14 -8.71
CA GLU A 155 10.62 2.54 -8.90
C GLU A 155 10.98 1.79 -7.62
N LEU A 156 11.39 0.53 -7.76
CA LEU A 156 11.71 -0.36 -6.64
C LEU A 156 13.01 -1.12 -6.88
N VAL A 157 13.61 -1.64 -5.82
CA VAL A 157 14.78 -2.52 -5.89
C VAL A 157 14.33 -3.97 -5.70
N PRO A 158 14.32 -4.83 -6.74
CA PRO A 158 13.91 -6.22 -6.61
C PRO A 158 14.74 -6.96 -5.55
N LYS A 159 14.08 -7.83 -4.78
CA LYS A 159 14.66 -8.64 -3.68
C LYS A 159 15.05 -7.85 -2.42
N SER A 160 14.91 -6.54 -2.41
CA SER A 160 15.21 -5.73 -1.22
C SER A 160 14.29 -6.04 -0.04
N HIS A 161 13.12 -6.67 -0.24
CA HIS A 161 12.24 -7.10 0.85
C HIS A 161 12.88 -8.10 1.83
N ILE A 162 13.88 -8.87 1.38
CA ILE A 162 14.60 -9.87 2.19
C ILE A 162 16.11 -9.66 2.22
N LYS A 163 16.63 -8.73 1.41
CA LYS A 163 18.05 -8.38 1.38
C LYS A 163 18.26 -7.00 1.96
N TRP A 164 19.25 -6.89 2.83
CA TRP A 164 19.71 -5.60 3.32
C TRP A 164 20.30 -4.76 2.19
N ASP A 165 20.28 -3.44 2.38
CA ASP A 165 20.77 -2.45 1.43
C ASP A 165 22.23 -2.72 1.06
N SER A 166 22.54 -2.61 -0.23
CA SER A 166 23.92 -2.41 -0.68
C SER A 166 24.46 -1.05 -0.21
N THR A 167 25.77 -0.83 -0.32
CA THR A 167 26.38 0.47 0.00
C THR A 167 25.73 1.62 -0.78
N GLU A 168 25.50 1.45 -2.09
CA GLU A 168 24.87 2.48 -2.92
C GLU A 168 23.43 2.76 -2.46
N GLU A 169 22.65 1.69 -2.26
CA GLU A 169 21.26 1.76 -1.81
C GLU A 169 21.13 2.52 -0.50
N LEU A 170 21.96 2.18 0.48
CA LEU A 170 21.95 2.78 1.81
C LEU A 170 22.38 4.25 1.75
N GLU A 171 23.48 4.55 1.04
CA GLU A 171 24.01 5.91 0.94
C GLU A 171 23.02 6.85 0.24
N VAL A 172 22.40 6.40 -0.85
CA VAL A 172 21.39 7.17 -1.56
C VAL A 172 20.15 7.35 -0.67
N ARG A 173 19.52 6.26 -0.22
CA ARG A 173 18.26 6.32 0.57
C ARG A 173 18.39 7.17 1.82
N LEU A 174 19.53 7.13 2.50
CA LEU A 174 19.79 7.91 3.71
C LEU A 174 20.52 9.24 3.45
N SER A 175 20.79 9.58 2.19
CA SER A 175 21.50 10.81 1.79
C SER A 175 22.85 10.99 2.50
N GLN A 176 23.64 9.92 2.56
CA GLN A 176 24.96 9.87 3.17
C GLN A 176 26.06 10.01 2.12
N ASN A 177 27.29 10.32 2.55
CA ASN A 177 28.48 10.36 1.68
C ASN A 177 28.32 11.24 0.41
N GLY A 178 27.58 12.35 0.53
CA GLY A 178 27.32 13.28 -0.58
C GLY A 178 26.26 12.82 -1.59
N LYS A 179 25.63 11.66 -1.35
CA LYS A 179 24.47 11.19 -2.12
C LYS A 179 23.18 11.86 -1.66
N GLN A 180 22.17 11.85 -2.52
CA GLN A 180 20.86 12.40 -2.23
C GLN A 180 19.79 11.34 -2.50
N HIS A 181 18.76 11.25 -1.66
CA HIS A 181 17.70 10.23 -1.71
C HIS A 181 16.86 10.19 -2.99
N HIS A 182 17.02 11.16 -3.89
CA HIS A 182 16.36 11.18 -5.20
C HIS A 182 17.27 10.75 -6.35
N GLN A 183 18.56 10.50 -6.09
CA GLN A 183 19.48 10.01 -7.11
C GLN A 183 19.06 8.62 -7.58
N PRO A 184 19.27 8.28 -8.87
CA PRO A 184 18.97 6.94 -9.37
C PRO A 184 19.84 5.90 -8.67
N LEU A 185 19.29 4.70 -8.49
CA LEU A 185 20.01 3.52 -8.02
C LEU A 185 20.33 2.62 -9.22
N SER A 186 21.55 2.06 -9.27
CA SER A 186 21.91 1.10 -10.32
C SER A 186 21.04 -0.18 -10.29
N THR A 187 20.44 -0.47 -9.14
CA THR A 187 19.55 -1.61 -8.88
C THR A 187 18.06 -1.27 -9.00
N GLY A 188 17.73 0.00 -9.27
CA GLY A 188 16.36 0.48 -9.41
C GLY A 188 15.66 -0.08 -10.65
N LYS A 189 14.38 -0.45 -10.49
CA LYS A 189 13.52 -0.92 -11.56
C LYS A 189 12.20 -0.18 -11.55
N VAL A 190 11.90 0.50 -12.65
CA VAL A 190 10.63 1.20 -12.86
C VAL A 190 9.51 0.22 -13.19
N ILE A 191 8.40 0.35 -12.47
CA ILE A 191 7.16 -0.38 -12.66
C ILE A 191 6.06 0.65 -13.01
N ALA A 192 5.84 0.87 -14.30
CA ALA A 192 4.75 1.70 -14.78
C ALA A 192 3.40 0.96 -14.65
N LEU A 193 2.34 1.70 -14.34
CA LEU A 193 1.01 1.15 -14.07
C LEU A 193 -0.05 1.90 -14.87
N ASP A 194 -0.92 1.14 -15.52
CA ASP A 194 -2.10 1.65 -16.22
C ASP A 194 -3.31 1.59 -15.27
N ALA A 195 -4.32 2.42 -15.52
CA ALA A 195 -5.54 2.43 -14.72
C ALA A 195 -6.21 1.04 -14.72
N GLY A 196 -6.36 0.45 -13.53
CA GLY A 196 -6.88 -0.90 -13.34
C GLY A 196 -5.82 -1.96 -13.03
N ASP A 197 -4.53 -1.63 -13.17
CA ASP A 197 -3.45 -2.50 -12.69
C ASP A 197 -3.42 -2.57 -11.16
N LEU A 198 -3.04 -3.74 -10.65
CA LEU A 198 -2.74 -3.96 -9.24
C LEU A 198 -1.25 -4.32 -9.08
N LEU A 199 -0.50 -3.49 -8.36
CA LEU A 199 0.85 -3.80 -7.90
C LEU A 199 0.78 -4.27 -6.44
N ILE A 200 1.26 -5.47 -6.17
CA ILE A 200 1.40 -6.00 -4.82
C ILE A 200 2.87 -5.99 -4.47
N PHE A 201 3.27 -5.33 -3.37
CA PHE A 201 4.67 -5.23 -2.98
C PHE A 201 4.85 -5.18 -1.46
N SER A 202 6.04 -5.59 -0.98
CA SER A 202 6.38 -5.54 0.44
C SER A 202 6.71 -4.12 0.88
N ALA A 203 6.18 -3.69 2.03
CA ALA A 203 6.53 -2.43 2.68
C ALA A 203 8.02 -2.35 3.06
N ASN A 204 8.67 -3.52 3.21
CA ASN A 204 10.09 -3.60 3.45
C ASN A 204 10.92 -3.27 2.20
N MET A 205 10.38 -3.24 0.98
CA MET A 205 11.19 -2.95 -0.20
C MET A 205 11.76 -1.53 -0.20
N ILE A 206 12.96 -1.36 -0.75
CA ILE A 206 13.44 -0.04 -1.17
C ILE A 206 12.60 0.38 -2.38
N HIS A 207 11.90 1.49 -2.27
CA HIS A 207 11.05 2.00 -3.33
C HIS A 207 10.88 3.52 -3.27
N ARG A 208 10.33 4.09 -4.36
CA ARG A 208 9.92 5.49 -4.46
C ARG A 208 8.79 5.66 -5.46
N GLY A 209 7.90 6.61 -5.21
CA GLY A 209 6.88 7.00 -6.18
C GLY A 209 7.45 7.86 -7.31
N LEU A 210 7.01 7.62 -8.55
CA LEU A 210 7.35 8.47 -9.69
C LEU A 210 6.20 9.45 -9.95
N TYR A 211 6.44 10.74 -9.68
CA TYR A 211 5.43 11.79 -9.79
C TYR A 211 5.16 12.19 -11.24
N GLY A 212 3.92 12.63 -11.51
CA GLY A 212 3.41 13.11 -12.78
C GLY A 212 2.25 12.25 -13.31
N LEU A 213 1.61 12.73 -14.39
CA LEU A 213 0.41 12.16 -15.01
C LEU A 213 -0.87 12.28 -14.17
N ASP A 214 -0.93 13.25 -13.24
CA ASP A 214 -2.09 13.42 -12.35
C ASP A 214 -2.36 12.13 -11.58
N ARG A 215 -1.27 11.62 -10.98
CA ARG A 215 -1.22 10.34 -10.30
C ARG A 215 -2.35 10.23 -9.28
N LEU A 216 -3.05 9.10 -9.29
CA LEU A 216 -3.99 8.73 -8.25
C LEU A 216 -4.00 7.20 -8.09
N ALA A 217 -3.63 6.72 -6.91
CA ALA A 217 -3.59 5.30 -6.62
C ALA A 217 -4.02 5.01 -5.17
N LEU A 218 -4.76 3.93 -4.99
CA LEU A 218 -5.20 3.43 -3.68
C LEU A 218 -4.28 2.30 -3.25
N ASP A 219 -3.65 2.45 -2.09
CA ASP A 219 -2.95 1.36 -1.42
C ASP A 219 -3.85 0.80 -0.31
N ILE A 220 -4.06 -0.51 -0.31
CA ILE A 220 -4.68 -1.27 0.78
C ILE A 220 -3.59 -2.07 1.46
N LEU A 221 -3.40 -1.87 2.76
CA LEU A 221 -2.32 -2.51 3.50
C LEU A 221 -2.86 -3.69 4.31
N PHE A 222 -2.21 -4.84 4.17
CA PHE A 222 -2.45 -6.02 4.97
C PHE A 222 -1.16 -6.44 5.68
N CYS A 223 -1.30 -7.10 6.84
CA CYS A 223 -0.15 -7.52 7.63
C CYS A 223 -0.34 -8.86 8.33
N ASP A 224 0.78 -9.44 8.76
CA ASP A 224 0.80 -10.50 9.76
C ASP A 224 0.28 -9.96 11.12
N PRO A 225 -0.34 -10.80 11.97
CA PRO A 225 -0.92 -10.39 13.25
C PRO A 225 0.17 -10.18 14.33
N ALA A 226 0.99 -9.15 14.15
CA ALA A 226 2.12 -8.84 15.02
C ALA A 226 1.91 -7.53 15.81
N PRO A 227 2.02 -7.53 17.15
CA PRO A 227 1.72 -6.34 17.97
C PRO A 227 2.44 -5.06 17.54
N GLU A 228 3.71 -5.17 17.12
CA GLU A 228 4.52 -4.05 16.66
C GLU A 228 3.99 -3.38 15.38
N VAL A 229 3.17 -4.08 14.60
CA VAL A 229 2.48 -3.57 13.41
C VAL A 229 1.03 -3.20 13.73
N LEU A 230 0.31 -4.03 14.50
CA LEU A 230 -1.11 -3.82 14.82
C LEU A 230 -1.37 -2.51 15.57
N LYS A 231 -0.37 -1.96 16.28
CA LYS A 231 -0.45 -0.64 16.92
C LYS A 231 -0.75 0.52 15.96
N PHE A 232 -0.57 0.34 14.65
CA PHE A 232 -0.88 1.35 13.64
C PHE A 232 -2.32 1.29 13.13
N ILE A 233 -3.12 0.31 13.57
CA ILE A 233 -4.54 0.23 13.20
C ILE A 233 -5.33 1.24 14.02
N GLN A 234 -6.20 2.00 13.35
CA GLN A 234 -7.14 2.90 13.99
C GLN A 234 -8.54 2.27 14.02
N LEU A 235 -9.20 2.29 15.19
CA LEU A 235 -10.49 1.62 15.37
C LEU A 235 -11.61 2.22 14.52
N ASP A 236 -11.57 3.52 14.22
CA ASP A 236 -12.54 4.19 13.37
C ASP A 236 -12.33 3.89 11.87
N CYS A 237 -11.21 3.27 11.49
CA CYS A 237 -10.99 2.65 10.18
C CYS A 237 -11.60 1.24 10.06
N LEU A 238 -12.02 0.70 11.20
CA LEU A 238 -12.86 -0.46 11.49
C LEU A 238 -14.27 -0.50 10.85
N PRO A 239 -14.74 -1.51 10.09
CA PRO A 239 -16.18 -1.71 9.96
C PRO A 239 -16.80 -2.05 11.32
N ASN A 240 -18.03 -1.60 11.55
CA ASN A 240 -18.81 -2.01 12.73
C ASN A 240 -19.40 -3.43 12.55
N THR A 241 -20.05 -3.97 13.58
CA THR A 241 -20.62 -5.32 13.56
C THR A 241 -21.65 -5.54 12.44
N GLU A 242 -22.48 -4.55 12.14
CA GLU A 242 -23.49 -4.66 11.07
C GLU A 242 -22.84 -4.66 9.69
N GLN A 243 -21.85 -3.79 9.48
CA GLN A 243 -21.07 -3.72 8.24
C GLN A 243 -20.30 -5.02 8.00
N LEU A 244 -19.62 -5.56 9.04
CA LEU A 244 -18.87 -6.83 8.95
C LEU A 244 -19.74 -7.99 8.46
N ALA A 245 -20.97 -8.10 8.95
CA ALA A 245 -21.88 -9.18 8.60
C ALA A 245 -22.34 -9.15 7.13
N GLN A 246 -22.12 -8.05 6.41
CA GLN A 246 -22.52 -7.86 5.02
C GLN A 246 -21.34 -8.05 4.04
N LEU A 247 -20.11 -8.12 4.53
CA LEU A 247 -18.92 -8.24 3.70
C LEU A 247 -18.79 -9.66 3.13
N GLU A 248 -18.30 -9.76 1.90
CA GLU A 248 -18.12 -11.03 1.19
C GLU A 248 -17.09 -11.95 1.89
N ASP A 249 -15.95 -11.38 2.32
CA ASP A 249 -14.94 -12.05 3.14
C ASP A 249 -14.37 -11.05 4.18
N ALA A 250 -14.97 -11.03 5.37
CA ALA A 250 -14.61 -10.13 6.46
C ALA A 250 -13.31 -10.53 7.21
N SER A 251 -12.65 -11.63 6.82
CA SER A 251 -11.64 -12.29 7.67
C SER A 251 -10.47 -11.37 8.07
N ALA A 252 -10.02 -10.48 7.18
CA ALA A 252 -8.95 -9.54 7.49
C ALA A 252 -9.35 -8.52 8.57
N PHE A 253 -10.58 -8.01 8.52
CA PHE A 253 -11.09 -7.08 9.52
C PHE A 253 -11.36 -7.78 10.86
N GLU A 254 -11.94 -8.99 10.82
CA GLU A 254 -12.18 -9.79 12.02
C GLU A 254 -10.87 -10.12 12.75
N ASN A 255 -9.82 -10.48 12.01
CA ASN A 255 -8.50 -10.70 12.60
C ASN A 255 -7.93 -9.42 13.21
N SER A 256 -8.02 -8.28 12.51
CA SER A 256 -7.58 -6.98 13.06
C SER A 256 -8.28 -6.68 14.39
N LEU A 257 -9.62 -6.75 14.44
CA LEU A 257 -10.38 -6.54 15.67
C LEU A 257 -10.00 -7.53 16.77
N ARG A 258 -9.80 -8.80 16.42
CA ARG A 258 -9.42 -9.84 17.36
C ARG A 258 -8.06 -9.55 18.00
N PHE A 259 -7.06 -9.15 17.22
CA PHE A 259 -5.68 -9.04 17.71
C PHE A 259 -5.31 -7.67 18.29
N ILE A 260 -6.02 -6.59 17.97
CA ILE A 260 -5.77 -5.27 18.60
C ILE A 260 -6.13 -5.26 20.09
N HIS A 261 -7.05 -6.13 20.52
CA HIS A 261 -7.52 -6.21 21.90
C HIS A 261 -6.77 -7.26 22.76
N ASN A 262 -5.80 -7.98 22.20
CA ASN A 262 -4.98 -8.97 22.92
C ASN A 262 -3.57 -8.45 23.17
#